data_AF-A0A392NU52-F1
#
_entry.id   AF-A0A392NU52-F1
#
_cell.length_a   1.000
_cell.length_b   1.000
_cell.length_c   1.000
_cell.angle_alpha   90.00
_cell.angle_beta   90.00
_cell.angle_gamma   90.00
#
_symmetry.space_group_name_H-M   'P 1'
#
loop_
_entity.id
_entity.type
_entity.pdbx_description
1 polymer ?
#
loop_
_entity_poly.entity_id
_entity_poly.type
_entity_poly.pdbx_seq_one_letter_code
_entity_poly.pdbx_strand_id
1 'polypeptide(L)'
;MQQMEKLHIRAIGYNTVIDMDLSSPHPMLRHLTLDGKLEKLPEWIPKLQNLVKLKLDNSGLKHDTMKLLKSMSNLLTLSLRYNAFEAKRLHFQDGWFKNLKELILIDLHQVNCILIDEGAFPSLETLELHKIPRLEMLPRGIQHLKKLKDLRTPSYMHLKNKKRYQRSECIIKD
;
A
#
# COMPACT_ATOMS: atom_id res chain seq x y z
N MET A 1 -20.83 -16.21 -20.67
CA MET A 1 -20.14 -16.05 -19.37
C MET A 1 -19.69 -14.61 -19.25
N GLN A 2 -20.21 -13.84 -18.30
CA GLN A 2 -19.74 -12.48 -18.05
C GLN A 2 -18.29 -12.55 -17.55
N GLN A 3 -17.37 -11.89 -18.26
CA GLN A 3 -15.97 -11.76 -17.83
C GLN A 3 -15.94 -10.78 -16.65
N MET A 4 -15.69 -11.29 -15.45
CA MET A 4 -15.66 -10.47 -14.24
C MET A 4 -14.37 -9.65 -14.18
N GLU A 5 -14.44 -8.37 -14.51
CA GLU A 5 -13.30 -7.44 -14.43
C GLU A 5 -13.11 -6.80 -13.05
N LYS A 6 -14.14 -6.85 -12.19
CA LYS A 6 -14.15 -6.24 -10.87
C LYS A 6 -14.65 -7.25 -9.85
N LEU A 7 -13.87 -7.45 -8.79
CA LEU A 7 -14.20 -8.34 -7.68
C LEU A 7 -14.07 -7.55 -6.38
N HIS A 8 -15.11 -7.59 -5.57
CA HIS A 8 -15.12 -7.02 -4.23
C HIS A 8 -15.54 -8.11 -3.26
N ILE A 9 -14.64 -8.45 -2.35
CA ILE A 9 -14.86 -9.43 -1.29
C ILE A 9 -14.81 -8.68 0.04
N ARG A 10 -15.86 -8.84 0.84
CA ARG A 10 -15.96 -8.26 2.18
C ARG A 10 -16.24 -9.36 3.18
N ALA A 11 -15.47 -9.37 4.27
CA ALA A 11 -15.71 -10.23 5.42
C ALA A 11 -16.93 -9.70 6.20
N ILE A 12 -17.86 -10.60 6.57
CA ILE A 12 -19.16 -10.22 7.13
C ILE A 12 -19.08 -9.87 8.62
N GLY A 13 -18.02 -10.29 9.34
CA GLY A 13 -17.87 -10.08 10.78
C GLY A 13 -16.58 -9.36 11.20
N TYR A 14 -16.64 -8.63 12.33
CA TYR A 14 -15.46 -8.05 12.98
C TYR A 14 -14.46 -9.16 13.32
N ASN A 15 -13.22 -9.02 12.84
CA ASN A 15 -12.15 -10.04 12.94
C ASN A 15 -12.34 -11.33 12.13
N THR A 16 -13.33 -11.41 11.23
CA THR A 16 -13.40 -12.55 10.30
C THR A 16 -12.22 -12.47 9.32
N VAL A 17 -11.42 -13.52 9.30
CA VAL A 17 -10.30 -13.65 8.36
C VAL A 17 -10.90 -14.02 7.01
N ILE A 18 -10.50 -13.31 5.96
CA ILE A 18 -10.80 -13.72 4.61
C ILE A 18 -9.93 -14.93 4.29
N ASP A 19 -10.49 -16.12 4.48
CA ASP A 19 -9.92 -17.37 4.00
C ASP A 19 -10.38 -17.58 2.55
N MET A 20 -9.43 -17.66 1.63
CA MET A 20 -9.70 -17.76 0.19
C MET A 20 -8.92 -18.91 -0.42
N ASP A 21 -9.42 -20.13 -0.21
CA ASP A 21 -9.16 -21.32 -1.04
C ASP A 21 -9.92 -21.26 -2.38
N LEU A 22 -10.03 -20.06 -2.96
CA LEU A 22 -10.62 -19.88 -4.29
C LEU A 22 -9.62 -20.38 -5.33
N SER A 23 -10.02 -21.38 -6.12
CA SER A 23 -9.32 -21.75 -7.35
C SER A 23 -9.21 -20.51 -8.26
N SER A 24 -7.99 -19.97 -8.38
CA SER A 24 -7.54 -18.84 -9.21
C SER A 24 -8.66 -18.04 -9.92
N PRO A 25 -9.00 -16.82 -9.48
CA PRO A 25 -10.10 -16.10 -10.10
C PRO A 25 -9.65 -15.45 -11.41
N HIS A 26 -10.33 -15.84 -12.49
CA HIS A 26 -10.61 -15.06 -13.69
C HIS A 26 -9.43 -14.28 -14.29
N PRO A 27 -8.80 -14.76 -15.39
CA PRO A 27 -7.67 -14.08 -16.03
C PRO A 27 -7.98 -12.63 -16.46
N MET A 28 -9.25 -12.25 -16.54
CA MET A 28 -9.71 -10.90 -16.92
C MET A 28 -9.86 -9.94 -15.74
N LEU A 29 -9.53 -10.33 -14.49
CA LEU A 29 -9.72 -9.47 -13.34
C LEU A 29 -8.79 -8.25 -13.37
N ARG A 30 -9.37 -7.05 -13.35
CA ARG A 30 -8.65 -5.77 -13.42
C ARG A 30 -8.71 -4.97 -12.12
N HIS A 31 -9.76 -5.15 -11.32
CA HIS A 31 -9.95 -4.45 -10.05
C HIS A 31 -10.29 -5.45 -8.95
N LEU A 32 -9.52 -5.42 -7.87
CA LEU A 32 -9.73 -6.25 -6.71
C LEU A 32 -9.85 -5.37 -5.46
N THR A 33 -10.93 -5.55 -4.72
CA THR A 33 -11.09 -5.00 -3.36
C THR A 33 -11.27 -6.14 -2.39
N LEU A 34 -10.43 -6.18 -1.36
CA LEU A 34 -10.58 -7.06 -0.20
C LEU A 34 -10.82 -6.19 1.03
N ASP A 35 -11.89 -6.46 1.76
CA ASP A 35 -12.29 -5.73 2.96
C ASP A 35 -12.47 -6.71 4.12
N GLY A 36 -11.46 -6.80 4.98
CA GLY A 36 -11.40 -7.76 6.08
C GLY A 36 -9.99 -8.28 6.30
N LYS A 37 -9.77 -8.91 7.46
CA LYS A 37 -8.43 -9.33 7.92
C LYS A 37 -7.88 -10.44 7.03
N LEU A 38 -6.58 -10.35 6.71
CA LEU A 38 -5.85 -11.38 5.98
C LEU A 38 -4.73 -11.92 6.87
N GLU A 39 -4.73 -13.21 7.18
CA GLU A 39 -3.57 -13.85 7.83
C GLU A 39 -2.35 -13.85 6.91
N LYS A 40 -2.61 -14.15 5.64
CA LYS A 40 -1.65 -14.09 4.53
C LYS A 40 -2.36 -13.55 3.30
N LEU A 41 -1.59 -12.95 2.39
CA LEU A 41 -2.12 -12.60 1.07
C LEU A 41 -2.31 -13.89 0.27
N PRO A 42 -3.51 -14.17 -0.28
CA PRO A 42 -3.72 -15.34 -1.11
C PRO A 42 -2.76 -15.40 -2.29
N GLU A 43 -2.23 -16.60 -2.57
CA GLU A 43 -1.17 -16.80 -3.59
C GLU A 43 -1.61 -16.49 -5.01
N TRP A 44 -2.90 -16.48 -5.30
CA TRP A 44 -3.42 -16.13 -6.61
C TRP A 44 -3.35 -14.62 -6.88
N ILE A 45 -3.32 -13.76 -5.85
CA ILE A 45 -3.31 -12.30 -6.04
C ILE A 45 -2.03 -11.84 -6.78
N PRO A 46 -0.82 -12.21 -6.35
CA PRO A 46 0.40 -11.88 -7.10
C PRO A 46 0.45 -12.45 -8.52
N LYS A 47 -0.35 -13.48 -8.81
CA LYS A 47 -0.41 -14.15 -10.12
C LYS A 47 -1.36 -13.45 -11.10
N LEU A 48 -2.18 -12.49 -10.64
CA LEU A 48 -3.12 -11.75 -11.48
C LEU A 48 -2.40 -10.78 -12.41
N GLN A 49 -2.10 -11.24 -13.63
CA GLN A 49 -1.37 -10.44 -14.62
C GLN A 49 -2.16 -9.23 -15.11
N ASN A 50 -3.49 -9.24 -15.12
CA ASN A 50 -4.30 -8.12 -15.64
C ASN A 50 -4.77 -7.14 -14.56
N LEU A 51 -4.34 -7.32 -13.31
CA LEU A 51 -4.80 -6.47 -12.21
C LEU A 51 -4.17 -5.08 -12.30
N VAL A 52 -5.03 -4.07 -12.48
CA VAL A 52 -4.67 -2.66 -12.59
C VAL A 52 -4.86 -1.93 -11.26
N LYS A 53 -5.86 -2.34 -10.47
CA LYS A 53 -6.17 -1.71 -9.18
C LYS A 53 -6.35 -2.75 -8.09
N LEU A 54 -5.59 -2.58 -7.01
CA LEU A 54 -5.68 -3.37 -5.79
C LEU A 54 -6.05 -2.46 -4.63
N LYS A 55 -7.10 -2.83 -3.90
CA LYS A 55 -7.57 -2.15 -2.71
C LYS A 55 -7.68 -3.16 -1.57
N LEU A 56 -7.04 -2.82 -0.46
CA LEU A 56 -6.96 -3.63 0.73
C LEU A 56 -7.45 -2.77 1.89
N ASP A 57 -8.59 -3.16 2.44
CA ASP A 57 -9.25 -2.52 3.56
C ASP A 57 -9.24 -3.52 4.73
N ASN A 58 -8.93 -3.05 5.95
CA ASN A 58 -8.98 -3.88 7.17
C ASN A 58 -8.11 -5.17 7.10
N SER A 59 -7.12 -5.21 6.21
CA SER A 59 -6.37 -6.43 5.88
C SER A 59 -5.32 -6.84 6.90
N GLY A 60 -4.84 -5.95 7.77
CA GLY A 60 -3.86 -6.30 8.79
C GLY A 60 -2.53 -6.86 8.26
N LEU A 61 -2.11 -6.44 7.05
CA LEU A 61 -0.92 -7.00 6.41
C LEU A 61 0.36 -6.67 7.18
N LYS A 62 1.28 -7.64 7.20
CA LYS A 62 2.66 -7.45 7.68
C LYS A 62 3.58 -7.11 6.51
N HIS A 63 4.77 -6.60 6.82
CA HIS A 63 5.75 -6.18 5.81
C HIS A 63 6.14 -7.32 4.85
N ASP A 64 6.39 -8.53 5.35
CA ASP A 64 6.75 -9.68 4.51
C ASP A 64 5.66 -10.06 3.52
N THR A 65 4.39 -9.93 3.93
CA THR A 65 3.23 -10.19 3.07
C THR A 65 3.12 -9.19 1.92
N MET A 66 3.52 -7.94 2.13
CA MET A 66 3.54 -6.94 1.05
C MET A 66 4.60 -7.22 -0.01
N LYS A 67 5.71 -7.92 0.34
CA LYS A 67 6.77 -8.26 -0.62
C LYS A 67 6.25 -9.10 -1.78
N LEU A 68 5.18 -9.87 -1.54
CA LEU A 68 4.51 -10.70 -2.54
C LEU A 68 3.88 -9.85 -3.67
N LEU A 69 3.57 -8.58 -3.41
CA LEU A 69 3.00 -7.67 -4.41
C LEU A 69 4.06 -7.12 -5.38
N LYS A 70 5.36 -7.35 -5.12
CA LYS A 70 6.47 -6.86 -5.98
C LYS A 70 6.36 -7.34 -7.42
N SER A 71 5.83 -8.55 -7.66
CA SER A 71 5.73 -9.15 -9.00
C SER A 71 4.58 -8.59 -9.85
N MET A 72 3.72 -7.74 -9.28
CA MET A 72 2.53 -7.25 -9.97
C MET A 72 2.86 -6.08 -10.90
N SER A 73 3.43 -6.39 -12.07
CA SER A 73 3.93 -5.39 -13.02
C SER A 73 2.85 -4.51 -13.64
N ASN A 74 1.60 -4.97 -13.73
CA ASN A 74 0.52 -4.21 -14.36
C ASN A 74 -0.31 -3.37 -13.37
N LEU A 75 0.05 -3.40 -12.09
CA LEU A 75 -0.64 -2.65 -11.05
C LEU A 75 -0.34 -1.15 -11.18
N LEU A 76 -1.39 -0.35 -11.39
CA LEU A 76 -1.30 1.11 -11.53
C LEU A 76 -1.77 1.84 -10.26
N THR A 77 -2.72 1.26 -9.51
CA THR A 77 -3.23 1.85 -8.27
C THR A 77 -3.17 0.83 -7.13
N LEU A 78 -2.59 1.25 -6.00
CA LEU A 78 -2.59 0.51 -4.74
C LEU A 78 -3.22 1.38 -3.66
N SER A 79 -4.22 0.84 -2.97
CA SER A 79 -4.85 1.51 -1.83
C SER A 79 -4.84 0.61 -0.60
N LEU A 80 -4.23 1.10 0.49
CA LEU A 80 -4.22 0.46 1.81
C LEU A 80 -5.03 1.33 2.78
N ARG A 81 -6.12 0.80 3.33
CA ARG A 81 -7.05 1.58 4.15
C ARG A 81 -7.46 0.88 5.44
N TYR A 82 -7.86 1.64 6.45
CA TYR A 82 -8.46 1.12 7.69
C TYR A 82 -7.62 0.03 8.35
N ASN A 83 -6.40 0.36 8.80
CA ASN A 83 -5.45 -0.61 9.37
C ASN A 83 -5.13 -1.82 8.45
N ALA A 84 -5.15 -1.64 7.13
CA ALA A 84 -4.69 -2.66 6.19
C ALA A 84 -3.21 -3.04 6.34
N PHE A 85 -2.45 -2.33 7.16
CA PHE A 85 -1.05 -2.62 7.47
C PHE A 85 -0.80 -2.53 8.98
N GLU A 86 -0.31 -3.63 9.56
CA GLU A 86 -0.10 -3.83 11.01
C GLU A 86 1.39 -3.81 11.40
N ALA A 87 2.15 -2.86 10.87
CA ALA A 87 3.51 -2.60 11.35
C ALA A 87 3.79 -1.10 11.50
N LYS A 88 4.72 -0.79 12.41
CA LYS A 88 5.14 0.60 12.67
C LYS A 88 5.80 1.23 11.44
N ARG A 89 6.53 0.43 10.65
CA ARG A 89 7.33 0.88 9.52
C ARG A 89 6.83 0.29 8.21
N LEU A 90 6.52 1.17 7.27
CA LEU A 90 6.16 0.82 5.90
C LEU A 90 7.34 1.13 4.99
N HIS A 91 8.06 0.10 4.54
CA HIS A 91 9.25 0.25 3.70
C HIS A 91 8.97 -0.23 2.29
N PHE A 92 9.15 0.64 1.31
CA PHE A 92 9.08 0.32 -0.11
C PHE A 92 10.51 0.25 -0.65
N GLN A 93 10.92 -0.96 -1.02
CA GLN A 93 12.29 -1.26 -1.42
C GLN A 93 12.49 -1.05 -2.92
N ASP A 94 13.75 -0.98 -3.33
CA ASP A 94 14.12 -0.92 -4.75
C ASP A 94 13.48 -2.08 -5.57
N GLY A 95 13.06 -1.73 -6.79
CA GLY A 95 12.45 -2.63 -7.74
C GLY A 95 10.99 -2.97 -7.46
N TRP A 96 10.36 -2.35 -6.46
CA TRP A 96 8.93 -2.52 -6.19
C TRP A 96 8.07 -1.63 -7.11
N PHE A 97 6.91 -2.15 -7.50
CA PHE A 97 5.81 -1.35 -8.08
C PHE A 97 6.22 -0.47 -9.27
N LYS A 98 6.93 -1.06 -10.25
CA LYS A 98 7.54 -0.36 -11.40
C LYS A 98 6.57 0.55 -12.17
N ASN A 99 5.33 0.12 -12.34
CA ASN A 99 4.31 0.84 -13.13
C ASN A 99 3.25 1.53 -12.27
N LEU A 100 3.39 1.50 -10.94
CA LEU A 100 2.39 2.09 -10.05
C LEU A 100 2.40 3.62 -10.23
N LYS A 101 1.21 4.17 -10.50
CA LYS A 101 0.97 5.60 -10.71
C LYS A 101 0.37 6.25 -9.48
N GLU A 102 -0.40 5.50 -8.70
CA GLU A 102 -1.17 6.04 -7.58
C GLU A 102 -1.02 5.15 -6.35
N LEU A 103 -0.54 5.75 -5.25
CA LEU A 103 -0.48 5.14 -3.94
C LEU A 103 -1.36 5.90 -2.96
N ILE A 104 -2.32 5.21 -2.36
CA ILE A 104 -3.29 5.79 -1.42
C ILE A 104 -3.18 5.06 -0.08
N LEU A 105 -2.76 5.78 0.96
CA LEU A 105 -2.63 5.28 2.32
C LEU A 105 -3.60 6.04 3.23
N ILE A 106 -4.57 5.33 3.81
CA ILE A 106 -5.65 5.94 4.60
C ILE A 106 -5.82 5.21 5.93
N ASP A 107 -5.92 5.94 7.03
CA ASP A 107 -6.34 5.37 8.32
C ASP A 107 -5.43 4.22 8.81
N LEU A 108 -4.11 4.44 8.74
CA LEU A 108 -3.08 3.48 9.15
C LEU A 108 -2.56 3.85 10.55
N HIS A 109 -3.25 3.42 11.60
CA HIS A 109 -2.99 3.91 12.96
C HIS A 109 -1.66 3.45 13.57
N GLN A 110 -1.12 2.32 13.10
CA GLN A 110 0.15 1.79 13.61
C GLN A 110 1.37 2.42 12.93
N VAL A 111 1.22 2.88 11.69
CA VAL A 111 2.33 3.39 10.86
C VAL A 111 2.82 4.73 11.42
N ASN A 112 4.09 4.78 11.77
CA ASN A 112 4.77 5.98 12.23
C ASN A 112 5.96 6.39 11.33
N CYS A 113 6.40 5.50 10.45
CA CYS A 113 7.44 5.80 9.46
C CYS A 113 7.15 5.17 8.10
N ILE A 114 7.37 5.95 7.04
CA ILE A 114 7.36 5.45 5.66
C ILE A 114 8.75 5.68 5.07
N LEU A 115 9.35 4.60 4.55
CA LEU A 115 10.65 4.58 3.89
C LEU A 115 10.44 4.25 2.42
N ILE A 116 11.04 5.04 1.53
CA ILE A 116 11.01 4.85 0.08
C ILE A 116 12.47 4.80 -0.38
N ASP A 117 12.93 3.63 -0.79
CA ASP A 117 14.28 3.48 -1.36
C ASP A 117 14.35 4.16 -2.74
N GLU A 118 15.55 4.54 -3.15
CA GLU A 118 15.80 4.91 -4.53
C GLU A 118 15.46 3.73 -5.45
N GLY A 119 14.75 4.00 -6.56
CA GLY A 119 14.25 2.95 -7.45
C GLY A 119 12.90 2.34 -7.04
N ALA A 120 12.39 2.65 -5.85
CA ALA A 120 10.98 2.39 -5.53
C ALA A 120 10.06 3.36 -6.30
N PHE A 121 8.98 2.82 -6.87
CA PHE A 121 7.96 3.58 -7.61
C PHE A 121 8.47 4.54 -8.70
N PRO A 122 9.20 4.06 -9.73
CA PRO A 122 9.75 4.91 -10.79
C PRO A 122 8.67 5.60 -11.66
N SER A 123 7.40 5.22 -11.49
CA SER A 123 6.25 5.76 -12.25
C SER A 123 5.22 6.49 -11.40
N LEU A 124 5.46 6.71 -10.10
CA LEU A 124 4.44 7.30 -9.22
C LEU A 124 4.12 8.74 -9.61
N GLU A 125 2.84 9.02 -9.83
CA GLU A 125 2.31 10.34 -10.17
C GLU A 125 1.55 10.96 -9.00
N THR A 126 0.89 10.13 -8.17
CA THR A 126 0.07 10.57 -7.05
C THR A 126 0.41 9.81 -5.77
N LEU A 127 0.65 10.54 -4.68
CA LEU A 127 0.79 10.00 -3.33
C LEU A 127 -0.22 10.66 -2.40
N GLU A 128 -1.12 9.86 -1.86
CA GLU A 128 -2.12 10.31 -0.89
C GLU A 128 -1.89 9.67 0.49
N LEU A 129 -1.75 10.52 1.50
CA LEU A 129 -1.60 10.18 2.90
C LEU A 129 -2.74 10.85 3.68
N HIS A 130 -3.68 10.06 4.21
CA HIS A 130 -4.82 10.58 4.96
C HIS A 130 -4.98 9.85 6.29
N LYS A 131 -5.24 10.60 7.37
CA LYS A 131 -5.53 10.02 8.70
C LYS A 131 -4.47 8.98 9.16
N ILE A 132 -3.19 9.32 9.10
CA ILE A 132 -2.09 8.47 9.60
C ILE A 132 -1.51 9.13 10.87
N PRO A 133 -2.22 9.07 12.02
CA PRO A 133 -2.02 9.99 13.16
C PRO A 133 -0.62 9.94 13.79
N ARG A 134 0.11 8.83 13.62
CA ARG A 134 1.48 8.67 14.17
C ARG A 134 2.57 9.04 13.17
N LEU A 135 2.22 9.37 11.93
CA LEU A 135 3.16 9.79 10.91
C LEU A 135 3.34 11.30 10.99
N GLU A 136 4.35 11.72 11.74
CA GLU A 136 4.63 13.14 12.03
C GLU A 136 5.39 13.85 10.89
N MET A 137 5.99 13.07 10.00
CA MET A 137 6.87 13.56 8.93
C MET A 137 6.51 12.97 7.57
N LEU A 138 6.91 13.66 6.50
CA LEU A 138 6.84 13.11 5.14
C LEU A 138 7.63 11.79 5.04
N PRO A 139 7.25 10.89 4.11
CA PRO A 139 8.03 9.70 3.81
C PRO A 139 9.51 10.02 3.57
N ARG A 140 10.40 9.28 4.23
CA ARG A 140 11.83 9.38 3.96
C ARG A 140 12.09 8.81 2.57
N GLY A 141 12.85 9.54 1.76
CA GLY A 141 13.07 9.15 0.36
C GLY A 141 12.03 9.70 -0.61
N ILE A 142 11.14 10.59 -0.18
CA ILE A 142 10.18 11.26 -1.07
C ILE A 142 10.87 11.95 -2.26
N GLN A 143 12.13 12.40 -2.11
CA GLN A 143 12.94 12.97 -3.19
C GLN A 143 13.29 11.98 -4.32
N HIS A 144 13.12 10.67 -4.11
CA HIS A 144 13.32 9.65 -5.13
C HIS A 144 12.11 9.53 -6.09
N LEU A 145 10.94 10.08 -5.72
CA LEU A 145 9.72 10.04 -6.54
C LEU A 145 9.76 11.09 -7.67
N LYS A 146 10.58 10.85 -8.70
CA LYS A 146 10.87 11.83 -9.77
C LYS A 146 9.67 12.24 -10.64
N LYS A 147 8.63 11.42 -10.70
CA LYS A 147 7.41 11.69 -11.51
C LYS A 147 6.21 12.17 -10.68
N LEU A 148 6.40 12.40 -9.38
CA LEU A 148 5.31 12.81 -8.49
C LEU A 148 4.76 14.18 -8.90
N LYS A 149 3.46 14.24 -9.15
CA LYS A 149 2.72 15.45 -9.56
C LYS A 149 1.79 15.93 -8.47
N ASP A 150 1.16 15.01 -7.74
CA ASP A 150 0.21 15.32 -6.66
C ASP A 150 0.66 14.63 -5.36
N LEU A 151 0.83 15.43 -4.31
CA LEU A 151 1.12 14.98 -2.95
C LEU A 151 0.04 15.53 -2.03
N ARG A 152 -0.78 14.62 -1.49
CA ARG A 152 -1.80 14.97 -0.49
C ARG A 152 -1.36 14.42 0.85
N THR A 153 -1.14 15.32 1.82
CA THR A 153 -0.73 14.95 3.17
C THR A 153 -1.74 15.47 4.19
N PRO A 154 -1.83 14.86 5.39
CA PRO A 154 -2.66 15.39 6.45
C PRO A 154 -2.18 16.78 6.86
N SER A 155 -3.12 17.66 7.22
CA SER A 155 -2.83 19.06 7.60
C SER A 155 -1.89 19.21 8.80
N TYR A 156 -1.79 18.18 9.66
CA TYR A 156 -0.90 18.18 10.82
C TYR A 156 0.55 17.78 10.51
N MET A 157 0.86 17.23 9.33
CA MET A 157 2.25 17.00 8.94
C MET A 157 2.92 18.34 8.70
N HIS A 158 3.63 18.84 9.70
CA HIS A 158 4.32 20.12 9.55
C HIS A 158 5.51 19.91 8.59
N LEU A 159 5.53 20.64 7.48
CA LEU A 159 6.69 20.75 6.58
C LEU A 159 7.82 21.54 7.26
N LYS A 160 8.33 21.10 8.42
CA LYS A 160 9.40 21.80 9.14
C LYS A 160 10.73 21.58 8.42
N ASN A 161 11.16 22.60 7.69
CA ASN A 161 12.53 22.93 7.28
C ASN A 161 13.47 21.77 6.87
N LYS A 162 13.88 21.78 5.60
CA LYS A 162 14.85 20.87 4.95
C LYS A 162 16.10 20.49 5.78
N LYS A 163 16.52 21.30 6.77
CA LYS A 163 17.67 21.05 7.64
C LYS A 163 17.43 20.01 8.76
N ARG A 164 16.18 19.62 9.08
CA ARG A 164 15.88 18.53 10.03
C ARG A 164 15.55 17.19 9.36
N TYR A 165 15.33 17.17 8.04
CA TYR A 165 15.02 15.96 7.28
C TYR A 165 16.11 14.88 7.34
N GLN A 166 17.34 15.26 7.72
CA GLN A 166 18.47 14.33 7.89
C GLN A 166 18.72 13.88 9.34
N ARG A 167 17.99 14.42 10.34
CA ARG A 167 18.35 14.24 11.76
C ARG A 167 17.29 13.58 12.64
N SER A 168 16.10 13.30 12.14
CA SER A 168 15.12 12.44 12.83
C SER A 168 15.09 11.08 12.14
N GLU A 169 15.86 10.15 12.68
CA GLU A 169 15.75 8.73 12.35
C GLU A 169 14.30 8.28 12.55
N CYS A 170 13.82 7.31 11.76
CA CYS A 170 12.60 6.57 12.12
C CYS A 170 12.83 5.99 13.52
N ILE A 171 12.42 6.70 14.58
CA ILE A 171 12.88 6.45 15.94
C ILE A 171 12.75 4.95 16.23
N ILE A 172 13.90 4.28 16.35
CA ILE A 172 14.00 2.89 16.77
C ILE A 172 13.67 2.93 18.26
N LYS A 173 12.39 2.85 18.58
CA LYS A 173 11.99 2.37 19.90
C LYS A 173 11.72 0.89 19.72
N ASP A 174 12.75 0.11 20.05
CA ASP A 174 12.65 -1.31 20.34
C ASP A 174 11.48 -1.56 21.32
#